data_AF-A0A7K1U2H0-F1
#
_entry.id   AF-A0A7K1U2H0-F1
#
_cell.length_a   1.000
_cell.length_b   1.000
_cell.length_c   1.000
_cell.angle_alpha   90.00
_cell.angle_beta   90.00
_cell.angle_gamma   90.00
#
_symmetry.space_group_name_H-M   'P 1'
#
loop_
_entity.id
_entity.type
_entity.pdbx_description
1 polymer ?
#
loop_
_entity_poly.entity_id
_entity_poly.type
_entity_poly.pdbx_seq_one_letter_code
_entity_poly.pdbx_strand_id
1 'polypeptide(L)'
;MKKISNQDIIRLAEIKSYFLDPPYTFKIHSYAMPQVEEALVILRKYTFISPVIITQMEDLQALLLQSEHDANATREQMRSFAVLLNRVNR
;
A
#
# COMPACT_ATOMS: atom_id res chain seq x y z
N MET A 1 20.15 -11.18 11.34
CA MET A 1 19.66 -10.16 10.38
C MET A 1 18.15 -10.19 10.40
N LYS A 2 17.48 -9.12 10.86
CA LYS A 2 16.01 -9.08 10.88
C LYS A 2 15.53 -8.97 9.42
N LYS A 3 14.66 -9.88 8.98
CA LYS A 3 14.12 -9.92 7.61
C LYS A 3 12.62 -10.08 7.69
N ILE A 4 11.93 -9.57 6.67
CA ILE A 4 10.52 -9.85 6.44
C ILE A 4 10.38 -11.34 6.08
N SER A 5 9.32 -11.98 6.55
CA SER A 5 9.01 -13.37 6.20
C SER A 5 8.77 -13.51 4.69
N ASN A 6 9.09 -14.67 4.11
CA ASN A 6 8.88 -14.88 2.67
C ASN A 6 7.39 -14.73 2.28
N GLN A 7 6.48 -15.17 3.13
CA GLN A 7 5.04 -15.04 2.91
C GLN A 7 4.62 -13.57 2.85
N ASP A 8 5.08 -12.74 3.80
CA ASP A 8 4.77 -11.31 3.81
C ASP A 8 5.44 -10.58 2.62
N ILE A 9 6.66 -10.99 2.21
CA ILE A 9 7.31 -10.44 1.00
C ILE A 9 6.47 -10.71 -0.24
N ILE A 10 6.02 -11.96 -0.43
CA ILE A 10 5.17 -12.35 -1.57
C ILE A 10 3.90 -11.51 -1.55
N ARG A 11 3.24 -11.39 -0.38
CA ARG A 11 1.98 -10.65 -0.27
C ARG A 11 2.16 -9.16 -0.57
N LEU A 12 3.20 -8.53 -0.04
CA LEU A 12 3.52 -7.13 -0.34
C LEU A 12 3.86 -6.93 -1.83
N ALA A 13 4.50 -7.91 -2.47
CA ALA A 13 4.80 -7.87 -3.90
C ALA A 13 3.53 -7.96 -4.77
N GLU A 14 2.57 -8.80 -4.41
CA GLU A 14 1.25 -8.88 -5.06
C GLU A 14 0.49 -7.56 -4.96
N ILE A 15 0.38 -7.01 -3.74
CA ILE A 15 -0.26 -5.70 -3.50
C ILE A 15 0.42 -4.63 -4.36
N LYS A 16 1.76 -4.58 -4.34
CA LYS A 16 2.52 -3.61 -5.14
C LYS A 16 2.25 -3.77 -6.63
N SER A 17 2.24 -4.99 -7.15
CA SER A 17 2.00 -5.26 -8.58
C SER A 17 0.61 -4.77 -8.99
N TYR A 18 -0.40 -5.05 -8.18
CA TYR A 18 -1.76 -4.58 -8.41
C TYR A 18 -1.88 -3.05 -8.39
N PHE A 19 -1.10 -2.39 -7.52
CA PHE A 19 -1.14 -0.93 -7.36
C PHE A 19 -0.33 -0.15 -8.40
N LEU A 20 0.68 -0.78 -9.01
CA LEU A 20 1.44 -0.17 -10.11
C LEU A 20 0.60 0.00 -11.37
N ASP A 21 -0.31 -0.95 -11.62
CA ASP A 21 -1.22 -0.93 -12.76
C ASP A 21 -2.68 -1.13 -12.31
N PRO A 22 -3.27 -0.12 -11.66
CA PRO A 22 -4.58 -0.23 -11.05
C PRO A 22 -5.69 -0.31 -12.12
N PRO A 23 -6.70 -1.18 -11.96
CA PRO A 23 -7.71 -1.40 -12.99
C PRO A 23 -8.60 -0.17 -13.24
N TYR A 24 -9.11 -0.05 -14.46
CA TYR A 24 -10.10 0.97 -14.82
C TYR A 24 -11.51 0.52 -14.44
N THR A 25 -11.85 0.63 -13.15
CA THR A 25 -13.19 0.39 -12.61
C THR A 25 -13.65 1.51 -11.67
N PHE A 26 -14.95 1.74 -11.57
CA PHE A 26 -15.54 2.70 -10.61
C PHE A 26 -15.54 2.17 -9.17
N LYS A 27 -15.49 0.85 -8.97
CA LYS A 27 -15.43 0.23 -7.64
C LYS A 27 -14.00 0.13 -7.08
N ILE A 28 -13.07 0.90 -7.64
CA ILE A 28 -11.63 0.73 -7.38
C ILE A 28 -11.26 0.96 -5.91
N HIS A 29 -11.93 1.90 -5.25
CA HIS A 29 -11.73 2.17 -3.83
C HIS A 29 -11.99 0.93 -2.96
N SER A 30 -13.08 0.20 -3.22
CA SER A 30 -13.43 -1.04 -2.50
C SER A 30 -12.38 -2.15 -2.66
N TYR A 31 -11.58 -2.12 -3.72
CA TYR A 31 -10.46 -3.04 -3.90
C TYR A 31 -9.15 -2.50 -3.31
N ALA A 32 -8.94 -1.19 -3.32
CA ALA A 32 -7.71 -0.58 -2.86
C ALA A 32 -7.59 -0.57 -1.32
N MET A 33 -8.66 -0.19 -0.61
CA MET A 33 -8.60 -0.01 0.85
C MET A 33 -8.18 -1.27 1.61
N PRO A 34 -8.75 -2.46 1.36
CA PRO A 34 -8.36 -3.67 2.08
C PRO A 34 -6.88 -4.04 1.85
N GLN A 35 -6.34 -3.73 0.67
CA GLN A 35 -4.94 -4.01 0.33
C GLN A 35 -3.97 -3.06 1.04
N VAL A 36 -4.36 -1.78 1.20
CA VAL A 36 -3.60 -0.81 2.01
C VAL A 36 -3.57 -1.23 3.48
N GLU A 37 -4.73 -1.59 4.05
CA GLU A 37 -4.84 -2.04 5.44
C GLU A 37 -3.98 -3.28 5.68
N GLU A 38 -4.06 -4.27 4.79
CA GLU A 38 -3.26 -5.48 4.89
C GLU A 38 -1.75 -5.19 4.82
N ALA A 39 -1.32 -4.34 3.88
CA ALA A 39 0.08 -3.93 3.79
C ALA A 39 0.55 -3.25 5.08
N LEU A 40 -0.21 -2.31 5.64
CA LEU A 40 0.13 -1.66 6.91
C LEU A 40 0.20 -2.64 8.08
N VAL A 41 -0.73 -3.60 8.16
CA VAL A 41 -0.70 -4.66 9.17
C VAL A 41 0.57 -5.50 9.04
N ILE A 42 0.95 -5.89 7.82
CA ILE A 42 2.19 -6.64 7.57
C ILE A 42 3.40 -5.82 8.02
N LEU A 43 3.51 -4.57 7.59
CA LEU A 43 4.67 -3.73 7.85
C LEU A 43 4.85 -3.43 9.34
N ARG A 44 3.75 -3.22 10.08
CA ARG A 44 3.79 -2.98 11.54
C ARG A 44 4.32 -4.16 12.35
N LYS A 45 4.35 -5.39 11.80
CA LYS A 45 5.01 -6.54 12.44
C LYS A 45 6.52 -6.35 12.60
N TYR A 46 7.13 -5.49 11.78
CA TYR A 46 8.57 -5.40 11.61
C TYR A 46 9.14 -4.09 12.17
N THR A 47 9.68 -4.15 13.39
CA THR A 47 10.20 -2.96 14.12
C THR A 47 11.40 -2.28 13.46
N PHE A 48 12.01 -2.88 12.44
CA PHE A 48 13.14 -2.30 11.71
C PHE A 48 12.70 -1.45 10.52
N ILE A 49 11.42 -1.49 10.15
CA ILE A 49 10.87 -0.61 9.12
C ILE A 49 10.83 0.81 9.69
N SER A 50 11.30 1.76 8.89
CA SER A 50 11.34 3.16 9.30
C SER A 50 9.94 3.67 9.68
N PRO A 51 9.75 4.24 10.89
CA PRO A 51 8.48 4.84 11.28
C PRO A 51 8.02 5.93 10.31
N VAL A 52 8.96 6.65 9.69
CA VAL A 52 8.66 7.68 8.69
C VAL A 52 7.95 7.07 7.46
N ILE A 53 8.36 5.87 7.03
CA ILE A 53 7.71 5.19 5.90
C ILE A 53 6.30 4.74 6.30
N ILE A 54 6.12 4.25 7.52
CA ILE A 54 4.80 3.86 8.04
C ILE A 54 3.87 5.07 8.07
N THR A 55 4.31 6.20 8.62
CA THR A 55 3.50 7.44 8.64
C THR A 55 3.14 7.91 7.23
N GLN A 56 4.08 7.91 6.28
CA GLN A 56 3.78 8.25 4.89
C GLN A 56 2.73 7.32 4.25
N MET A 57 2.74 6.03 4.60
CA MET A 57 1.72 5.09 4.13
C MET A 57 0.36 5.29 4.80
N GLU A 58 0.34 5.69 6.07
CA GLU A 58 -0.89 6.06 6.79
C GLU A 58 -1.50 7.35 6.22
N ASP A 59 -0.66 8.34 5.85
CA ASP A 59 -1.11 9.55 5.16
C ASP A 59 -1.78 9.20 3.81
N LEU A 60 -1.18 8.27 3.05
CA LEU A 60 -1.80 7.78 1.80
C LEU A 60 -3.10 7.01 2.05
N GLN A 61 -3.21 6.25 3.15
CA GLN A 61 -4.46 5.60 3.54
C GLN A 61 -5.56 6.64 3.80
N ALA A 62 -5.24 7.72 4.51
CA ALA A 62 -6.17 8.81 4.77
C ALA A 62 -6.61 9.52 3.48
N LEU A 63 -5.68 9.75 2.54
CA LEU A 63 -6.01 10.30 1.22
C LEU A 63 -6.87 9.35 0.40
N LEU A 64 -6.62 8.04 0.49
CA LEU A 64 -7.43 7.03 -0.19
C LEU A 64 -8.87 7.02 0.33
N LEU A 65 -9.06 7.11 1.66
CA LEU A 65 -10.39 7.24 2.29
C LEU A 65 -11.15 8.46 1.74
N GLN A 66 -10.47 9.59 1.57
CA GLN A 66 -11.07 10.82 1.02
C GLN A 66 -11.39 10.72 -0.48
N SER A 67 -10.78 9.75 -1.18
CA SER A 67 -10.91 9.57 -2.62
C SER A 67 -11.99 8.55 -3.02
N GLU A 68 -12.86 8.11 -2.09
CA GLU A 68 -13.84 7.03 -2.33
C GLU A 68 -14.70 7.24 -3.58
N HIS A 69 -15.08 8.49 -3.87
CA HIS A 69 -15.90 8.86 -5.03
C HIS A 69 -15.11 9.39 -6.22
N ASP A 70 -13.77 9.41 -6.13
CA ASP A 70 -12.87 9.82 -7.21
C ASP A 70 -11.96 8.64 -7.61
N ALA A 71 -12.34 7.97 -8.69
CA ALA A 71 -11.59 6.83 -9.21
C ALA A 71 -10.20 7.22 -9.74
N ASN A 72 -10.01 8.45 -10.21
CA ASN A 72 -8.71 8.91 -10.69
C ASN A 72 -7.78 9.21 -9.52
N ALA A 73 -8.26 9.95 -8.52
CA ALA A 73 -7.51 10.19 -7.29
C ALA A 73 -7.17 8.86 -6.60
N THR A 74 -8.11 7.90 -6.54
CA THR A 74 -7.84 6.56 -6.02
C THR A 74 -6.67 5.88 -6.74
N ARG A 75 -6.63 5.91 -8.08
CA ARG A 75 -5.51 5.33 -8.86
C ARG A 75 -4.19 6.03 -8.57
N GLU A 76 -4.20 7.34 -8.39
CA GLU A 76 -3.00 8.10 -8.02
C GLU A 76 -2.49 7.72 -6.63
N GLN A 77 -3.38 7.53 -5.65
CA GLN A 77 -3.00 7.08 -4.31
C GLN A 77 -2.47 5.64 -4.33
N MET A 78 -3.07 4.74 -5.11
CA MET A 78 -2.56 3.37 -5.30
C MET A 78 -1.12 3.39 -5.84
N ARG A 79 -0.85 4.16 -6.91
CA ARG A 79 0.50 4.28 -7.49
C ARG A 79 1.50 4.86 -6.49
N SER A 80 1.11 5.91 -5.76
CA SER A 80 1.94 6.51 -4.71
C SER A 80 2.30 5.50 -3.62
N PHE A 81 1.34 4.67 -3.23
CA PHE A 81 1.54 3.62 -2.22
C PHE A 81 2.50 2.53 -2.72
N ALA A 82 2.38 2.10 -3.98
CA ALA A 82 3.33 1.17 -4.59
C ALA A 82 4.77 1.71 -4.64
N VAL A 83 4.92 3.02 -4.88
CA VAL A 83 6.24 3.69 -4.84
C VAL A 83 6.83 3.65 -3.42
N LEU A 84 6.03 3.85 -2.37
CA LEU A 84 6.51 3.71 -0.99
C LEU A 84 6.87 2.26 -0.64
N LEU A 85 6.11 1.27 -1.10
CA LEU A 85 6.44 -0.16 -0.89
C LEU A 85 7.82 -0.52 -1.47
N ASN A 86 8.25 0.10 -2.57
CA ASN A 86 9.60 -0.09 -3.09
C ASN A 86 10.71 0.39 -2.15
N ARG A 87 10.41 1.32 -1.23
CA ARG A 87 11.37 1.84 -0.25
C ARG A 87 11.52 0.93 0.97
N VAL A 88 10.55 0.05 1.24
CA VAL A 88 10.62 -0.92 2.33
C VAL A 88 11.55 -2.09 1.99
N ASN A 89 11.56 -2.51 0.73
CA ASN A 89 12.33 -3.67 0.26
C ASN A 89 13.78 -3.33 -0.13
N ARG A 90 14.28 -2.13 0.20
CA ARG A 90 15.67 -1.71 -0.06
C ARG A 90 16.54 -1.85 1.19
#